data_AF-A0A954XEZ0-F1
#
_entry.id   AF-A0A954XEZ0-F1
#
_cell.length_a   1.000
_cell.length_b   1.000
_cell.length_c   1.000
_cell.angle_alpha   90.00
_cell.angle_beta   90.00
_cell.angle_gamma   90.00
#
_symmetry.space_group_name_H-M   'P 1'
#
loop_
_entity.id
_entity.type
_entity.pdbx_description
1 polymer ?
#
loop_
_entity_poly.entity_id
_entity_poly.type
_entity_poly.pdbx_seq_one_letter_code
_entity_poly.pdbx_strand_id
1 'polypeptide(L)'
;MSVASQSIRPSQNSDRIARRLQWAREQLEIGDAEDFDAVRVRTMTRLGKDEFVPDAVTLEAYRVLLGAQRNFFQTRESPSYAQREENALLDEVEKFANQMFAMPLAERRQRWQELYAGVQHCLRAKARLELLWPGVSLELPEIRGEADYKSRLMGYLAELFVLRPAARAERLDEILQAMRGDSKQWSAAVESVRWLHKPWATVAADVLERVEKLPETLAAASAAASSVSVRRDYGTGVGMPSIATASKPASDSGSRRGWIIFVVLAIAFGLLRFFIDVSPGSRVRAPKSSTTSPSDEAELQRLMRALNQRPPNAPFAPDQSSPNAPSVGPALGPL
;
A
#
# COMPACT_ATOMS: atom_id res chain seq x y z
N MET A 1 -36.19 -1.83 57.09
CA MET A 1 -34.96 -1.60 56.31
C MET A 1 -35.38 -1.17 54.92
N SER A 2 -35.27 0.12 54.60
CA SER A 2 -35.76 0.71 53.35
C SER A 2 -34.62 0.77 52.34
N VAL A 3 -34.72 -0.01 51.27
CA VAL A 3 -33.75 0.01 50.17
C VAL A 3 -34.13 1.17 49.27
N ALA A 4 -33.41 2.28 49.38
CA ALA A 4 -33.59 3.43 48.50
C ALA A 4 -33.19 3.03 47.06
N SER A 5 -34.20 2.82 46.21
CA SER A 5 -34.01 2.65 44.77
C SER A 5 -33.38 3.91 44.20
N GLN A 6 -32.07 3.89 44.00
CA GLN A 6 -31.36 4.91 43.24
C GLN A 6 -31.87 4.85 41.80
N SER A 7 -32.72 5.81 41.45
CA SER A 7 -33.14 6.07 40.07
C SER A 7 -31.90 6.46 39.26
N ILE A 8 -31.36 5.51 38.52
CA ILE A 8 -30.26 5.72 37.58
C ILE A 8 -30.78 6.66 36.49
N ARG A 9 -30.32 7.91 36.48
CA ARG A 9 -30.75 8.95 35.52
C ARG A 9 -30.45 8.48 34.08
N PRO A 10 -31.47 8.13 33.27
CA PRO A 10 -31.24 7.60 31.92
C PRO A 10 -30.78 8.67 30.91
N SER A 11 -30.85 9.96 31.24
CA SER A 11 -30.64 11.07 30.27
C SER A 11 -29.18 11.36 29.90
N GLN A 12 -28.21 11.11 30.77
CA GLN A 12 -26.81 11.47 30.45
C GLN A 12 -26.15 10.49 29.47
N ASN A 13 -26.60 9.24 29.42
CA ASN A 13 -26.05 8.24 28.52
C ASN A 13 -26.59 8.42 27.09
N SER A 14 -27.90 8.72 26.95
CA SER A 14 -28.51 9.00 25.64
C SER A 14 -27.84 10.16 24.92
N ASP A 15 -27.56 11.26 25.63
CA ASP A 15 -26.95 12.46 25.03
C ASP A 15 -25.49 12.23 24.60
N ARG A 16 -24.79 11.32 25.28
CA ARG A 16 -23.42 10.93 24.91
C ARG A 16 -23.43 10.04 23.67
N ILE A 17 -24.36 9.09 23.60
CA ILE A 17 -24.53 8.21 22.44
C ILE A 17 -24.92 9.05 21.22
N ALA A 18 -25.89 9.96 21.34
CA ALA A 18 -26.33 10.83 20.27
C ALA A 18 -25.18 11.70 19.71
N ARG A 19 -24.39 12.34 20.58
CA ARG A 19 -23.21 13.12 20.16
C ARG A 19 -22.14 12.28 19.46
N ARG A 20 -21.92 11.03 19.91
CA ARG A 20 -20.92 10.16 19.29
C ARG A 20 -21.38 9.64 17.93
N LEU A 21 -22.66 9.32 17.79
CA LEU A 21 -23.27 9.01 16.48
C LEU A 21 -23.16 10.21 15.54
N GLN A 22 -23.43 11.42 16.02
CA GLN A 22 -23.26 12.65 15.23
C GLN A 22 -21.82 12.82 14.76
N TRP A 23 -20.86 12.71 15.68
CA TRP A 23 -19.43 12.77 15.33
C TRP A 23 -19.04 11.73 14.28
N ALA A 24 -19.51 10.48 14.42
CA ALA A 24 -19.19 9.42 13.45
C ALA A 24 -19.76 9.71 12.06
N ARG A 25 -20.96 10.28 11.98
CA ARG A 25 -21.55 10.75 10.72
C ARG A 25 -20.71 11.86 10.09
N GLU A 26 -20.29 12.84 10.89
CA GLU A 26 -19.44 13.94 10.43
C GLU A 26 -18.10 13.43 9.87
N GLN A 27 -17.43 12.49 10.55
CA GLN A 27 -16.14 11.95 10.10
C GLN A 27 -16.24 11.18 8.76
N LEU A 28 -17.39 10.54 8.53
CA LEU A 28 -17.66 9.77 7.32
C LEU A 28 -18.43 10.58 6.25
N GLU A 29 -18.71 11.85 6.53
CA GLU A 29 -19.48 12.78 5.70
C GLU A 29 -20.86 12.22 5.34
N ILE A 30 -21.55 11.58 6.28
CA ILE A 30 -22.86 10.93 6.10
C ILE A 30 -23.99 11.84 6.57
N GLY A 31 -25.06 11.95 5.77
CA GLY A 31 -26.27 12.69 6.17
C GLY A 31 -27.08 11.96 7.24
N ASP A 32 -27.86 12.70 8.06
CA ASP A 32 -28.64 12.11 9.17
C ASP A 32 -29.67 11.04 8.75
N ALA A 33 -30.09 11.07 7.49
CA ALA A 33 -31.08 10.17 6.90
C ALA A 33 -30.52 9.21 5.84
N GLU A 34 -29.19 9.13 5.67
CA GLU A 34 -28.61 8.20 4.70
C GLU A 34 -28.69 6.74 5.19
N ASP A 35 -29.11 5.85 4.29
CA ASP A 35 -29.17 4.42 4.53
C ASP A 35 -27.76 3.81 4.67
N PHE A 36 -27.67 2.72 5.43
CA PHE A 36 -26.44 2.00 5.72
C PHE A 36 -25.69 1.55 4.45
N ASP A 37 -26.41 1.22 3.38
CA ASP A 37 -25.78 0.86 2.11
C ASP A 37 -25.08 2.06 1.45
N ALA A 38 -25.64 3.27 1.55
CA ALA A 38 -24.99 4.49 1.07
C ALA A 38 -23.72 4.80 1.86
N VAL A 39 -23.77 4.61 3.19
CA VAL A 39 -22.61 4.71 4.10
C VAL A 39 -21.51 3.75 3.68
N ARG A 40 -21.86 2.49 3.43
CA ARG A 40 -20.92 1.46 3.00
C ARG A 40 -20.29 1.82 1.65
N VAL A 41 -21.07 2.21 0.66
CA VAL A 41 -20.56 2.58 -0.69
C VAL A 41 -19.60 3.78 -0.61
N ARG A 42 -19.97 4.84 0.13
CA ARG A 42 -19.11 6.02 0.29
C ARG A 42 -17.82 5.68 1.02
N THR A 43 -17.92 4.89 2.09
CA THR A 43 -16.75 4.38 2.83
C THR A 43 -15.83 3.57 1.90
N MET A 44 -16.37 2.64 1.12
CA MET A 44 -15.59 1.83 0.17
C MET A 44 -14.93 2.68 -0.93
N THR A 45 -15.62 3.73 -1.39
CA THR A 45 -15.08 4.66 -2.39
C THR A 45 -13.93 5.49 -1.82
N ARG A 46 -14.05 5.93 -0.56
CA ARG A 46 -12.97 6.63 0.16
C ARG A 46 -11.80 5.71 0.43
N LEU A 47 -12.07 4.46 0.85
CA LEU A 47 -11.07 3.42 1.02
C LEU A 47 -10.28 3.16 -0.26
N GLY A 48 -10.92 3.14 -1.43
CA GLY A 48 -10.19 3.00 -2.70
C GLY A 48 -9.14 4.09 -2.95
N LYS A 49 -9.33 5.29 -2.37
CA LYS A 49 -8.34 6.38 -2.40
C LYS A 49 -7.26 6.20 -1.34
N ASP A 50 -7.62 5.67 -0.18
CA ASP A 50 -6.76 5.49 1.00
C ASP A 50 -6.17 4.06 1.11
N GLU A 51 -5.82 3.44 -0.02
CA GLU A 51 -5.17 2.11 -0.09
C GLU A 51 -5.98 0.95 0.51
N PHE A 52 -7.30 1.11 0.56
CA PHE A 52 -8.27 0.18 1.15
C PHE A 52 -8.08 -0.08 2.65
N VAL A 53 -7.30 0.75 3.36
CA VAL A 53 -7.15 0.66 4.81
C VAL A 53 -7.62 1.96 5.47
N PRO A 54 -8.77 1.94 6.17
CA PRO A 54 -9.31 3.13 6.80
C PRO A 54 -8.36 3.63 7.88
N ASP A 55 -8.20 4.95 7.98
CA ASP A 55 -7.54 5.56 9.14
C ASP A 55 -8.29 5.21 10.44
N ALA A 56 -7.59 5.33 11.57
CA ALA A 56 -8.13 4.99 12.88
C ALA A 56 -9.44 5.74 13.21
N VAL A 57 -9.57 6.99 12.78
CA VAL A 57 -10.77 7.83 13.00
C VAL A 57 -11.94 7.30 12.18
N THR A 58 -11.69 6.98 10.90
CA THR A 58 -12.66 6.37 9.99
C THR A 58 -13.13 5.00 10.49
N LEU A 59 -12.21 4.14 10.97
CA LEU A 59 -12.55 2.86 11.60
C LEU A 59 -13.43 3.04 12.84
N GLU A 60 -13.07 3.99 13.70
CA GLU A 60 -13.80 4.25 14.94
C GLU A 60 -15.19 4.81 14.64
N ALA A 61 -15.32 5.73 13.68
CA ALA A 61 -16.59 6.24 13.20
C ALA A 61 -17.47 5.10 12.65
N TYR A 62 -16.91 4.22 11.84
CA TYR A 62 -17.64 3.07 11.29
C TYR A 62 -18.12 2.11 12.39
N ARG A 63 -17.28 1.83 13.39
CA ARG A 63 -17.64 1.00 14.56
C ARG A 63 -18.74 1.63 15.41
N VAL A 64 -18.70 2.95 15.58
CA VAL A 64 -19.74 3.70 16.30
C VAL A 64 -21.08 3.58 15.57
N LEU A 65 -21.11 3.72 14.25
CA LEU A 65 -22.33 3.57 13.46
C LEU A 65 -22.88 2.14 13.47
N LEU A 66 -22.00 1.13 13.50
CA LEU A 66 -22.38 -0.29 13.60
C LEU A 66 -22.91 -0.71 14.98
N GLY A 67 -22.93 0.20 15.96
CA GLY A 67 -23.41 -0.12 17.31
C GLY A 67 -22.52 -1.11 18.07
N ALA A 68 -21.27 -1.34 17.62
CA ALA A 68 -20.31 -2.25 18.25
C ALA A 68 -19.71 -1.70 19.58
N GLN A 69 -20.42 -0.78 20.24
CA GLN A 69 -19.92 0.02 21.36
C GLN A 69 -19.72 -0.74 22.68
N ARG A 70 -20.12 -2.02 22.78
CA ARG A 70 -20.33 -2.62 24.12
C ARG A 70 -19.08 -2.77 25.00
N ASN A 71 -17.86 -2.82 24.46
CA ASN A 71 -16.66 -3.14 25.27
C ASN A 71 -15.43 -2.22 25.12
N PHE A 72 -15.45 -1.18 24.29
CA PHE A 72 -14.22 -0.42 23.95
C PHE A 72 -13.97 0.86 24.75
N PHE A 73 -14.83 1.21 25.71
CA PHE A 73 -14.72 2.45 26.50
C PHE A 73 -13.51 2.54 27.45
N GLN A 74 -12.51 1.64 27.35
CA GLN A 74 -11.37 1.61 28.26
C GLN A 74 -10.01 1.95 27.64
N THR A 75 -9.89 2.06 26.31
CA THR A 75 -8.63 2.58 25.72
C THR A 75 -8.60 4.10 25.84
N ARG A 76 -7.79 4.57 26.79
CA ARG A 76 -7.69 5.95 27.29
C ARG A 76 -6.84 6.87 26.41
N GLU A 77 -6.39 6.38 25.25
CA GLU A 77 -5.50 7.13 24.38
C GLU A 77 -6.29 8.08 23.49
N SER A 78 -5.87 9.34 23.45
CA SER A 78 -6.47 10.32 22.54
C SER A 78 -6.25 9.84 21.10
N PRO A 79 -7.30 9.81 20.25
CA PRO A 79 -7.17 9.38 18.85
C PRO A 79 -6.11 10.16 18.07
N SER A 80 -5.82 11.40 18.49
CA SER A 80 -4.76 12.23 17.90
C SER A 80 -3.34 11.71 18.15
N TYR A 81 -3.09 11.01 19.26
CA TYR A 81 -1.76 10.44 19.57
C TYR A 81 -1.51 9.20 18.73
N ALA A 82 -2.46 8.25 18.74
CA ALA A 82 -2.40 7.03 17.94
C ALA A 82 -2.24 7.33 16.43
N GLN A 83 -2.91 8.36 15.92
CA GLN A 83 -2.77 8.76 14.52
C GLN A 83 -1.38 9.33 14.19
N ARG A 84 -0.76 10.09 15.10
CA ARG A 84 0.60 10.62 14.89
C ARG A 84 1.63 9.50 14.91
N GLU A 85 1.48 8.56 15.84
CA GLU A 85 2.34 7.37 15.93
C GLU A 85 2.20 6.49 14.68
N GLU A 86 0.96 6.22 14.24
CA GLU A 86 0.71 5.47 13.00
C GLU A 86 1.33 6.17 11.78
N ASN A 87 1.19 7.49 11.66
CA ASN A 87 1.80 8.24 10.56
C ASN A 87 3.33 8.20 10.59
N ALA A 88 3.95 8.30 11.77
CA ALA A 88 5.40 8.20 11.90
C ALA A 88 5.91 6.81 11.48
N LEU A 89 5.22 5.75 11.88
CA LEU A 89 5.54 4.38 11.45
C LEU A 89 5.31 4.19 9.95
N LEU A 90 4.25 4.76 9.39
CA LEU A 90 3.99 4.71 7.97
C LEU A 90 5.10 5.42 7.17
N ASP A 91 5.61 6.56 7.65
CA ASP A 91 6.75 7.26 7.05
C ASP A 91 8.02 6.40 7.07
N GLU A 92 8.26 5.63 8.14
CA GLU A 92 9.36 4.67 8.18
C GLU A 92 9.20 3.53 7.16
N VAL A 93 7.98 3.02 6.99
CA VAL A 93 7.67 2.00 5.99
C VAL A 93 7.89 2.54 4.57
N GLU A 94 7.50 3.78 4.27
CA GLU A 94 7.75 4.37 2.95
C GLU A 94 9.24 4.66 2.69
N LYS A 95 10.00 5.08 3.73
CA LYS A 95 11.46 5.19 3.62
C LYS A 95 12.09 3.84 3.28
N PHE A 96 11.64 2.77 3.94
CA PHE A 96 12.07 1.41 3.64
C PHE A 96 11.70 0.99 2.21
N ALA A 97 10.46 1.25 1.76
CA ALA A 97 10.02 0.96 0.40
C ALA A 97 10.93 1.63 -0.65
N ASN A 98 11.20 2.92 -0.50
CA ASN A 98 12.05 3.68 -1.42
C ASN A 98 13.51 3.21 -1.48
N GLN A 99 14.01 2.58 -0.43
CA GLN A 99 15.38 2.07 -0.34
C GLN A 99 15.46 0.57 -0.65
N MET A 100 14.32 -0.11 -0.79
CA MET A 100 14.22 -1.56 -0.82
C MET A 100 15.22 -2.18 -1.80
N PHE A 101 15.17 -1.77 -3.08
CA PHE A 101 16.01 -2.34 -4.12
C PHE A 101 17.46 -1.84 -4.13
N ALA A 102 17.79 -0.80 -3.35
CA ALA A 102 19.16 -0.34 -3.16
C ALA A 102 19.88 -1.12 -2.03
N MET A 103 19.14 -1.72 -1.10
CA MET A 103 19.71 -2.51 0.00
C MET A 103 20.06 -3.95 -0.44
N PRO A 104 21.16 -4.52 0.10
CA PRO A 104 21.43 -5.95 0.03
C PRO A 104 20.27 -6.78 0.57
N LEU A 105 20.03 -7.97 0.01
CA LEU A 105 18.88 -8.81 0.37
C LEU A 105 18.80 -9.14 1.86
N ALA A 106 19.95 -9.43 2.50
CA ALA A 106 20.00 -9.77 3.91
C ALA A 106 19.54 -8.60 4.79
N GLU A 107 20.07 -7.41 4.53
CA GLU A 107 19.71 -6.17 5.23
C GLU A 107 18.25 -5.80 5.00
N ARG A 108 17.75 -5.95 3.77
CA ARG A 108 16.35 -5.71 3.43
C ARG A 108 15.40 -6.61 4.23
N ARG A 109 15.71 -7.90 4.35
CA ARG A 109 14.93 -8.87 5.14
C ARG A 109 14.95 -8.52 6.61
N GLN A 110 16.12 -8.22 7.16
CA GLN A 110 16.26 -7.81 8.55
C GLN A 110 15.43 -6.54 8.83
N ARG A 111 15.59 -5.50 8.00
CA ARG A 111 14.87 -4.23 8.18
C ARG A 111 13.36 -4.40 8.08
N TRP A 112 12.89 -5.25 7.17
CA TRP A 112 11.46 -5.59 7.07
C TRP A 112 10.95 -6.24 8.37
N GLN A 113 11.70 -7.19 8.94
CA GLN A 113 11.30 -7.87 10.19
C GLN A 113 11.26 -6.92 11.38
N GLU A 114 12.24 -6.02 11.49
CA GLU A 114 12.27 -4.97 12.52
C GLU A 114 11.04 -4.06 12.43
N LEU A 115 10.72 -3.56 11.23
CA LEU A 115 9.53 -2.75 11.00
C LEU A 115 8.25 -3.54 11.30
N TYR A 116 8.19 -4.80 10.87
CA TYR A 116 7.01 -5.65 11.07
C TYR A 116 6.73 -5.87 12.56
N ALA A 117 7.77 -6.05 13.38
CA ALA A 117 7.62 -6.16 14.83
C ALA A 117 7.08 -4.85 15.45
N GLY A 118 7.48 -3.68 14.93
CA GLY A 118 7.04 -2.37 15.43
C GLY A 118 5.61 -1.96 15.03
N VAL A 119 5.09 -2.45 13.90
CA VAL A 119 3.79 -2.01 13.36
C VAL A 119 2.59 -2.87 13.76
N GLN A 120 2.71 -3.77 14.74
CA GLN A 120 1.63 -4.73 15.09
C GLN A 120 0.29 -4.07 15.47
N HIS A 121 0.33 -2.85 16.02
CA HIS A 121 -0.86 -2.11 16.44
C HIS A 121 -1.34 -1.06 15.41
N CYS A 122 -0.58 -0.85 14.33
CA CYS A 122 -0.86 0.16 13.31
C CYS A 122 -1.24 -0.53 12.00
N LEU A 123 -2.55 -0.74 11.80
CA LEU A 123 -3.08 -1.56 10.71
C LEU A 123 -2.68 -1.04 9.33
N ARG A 124 -2.60 0.28 9.12
CA ARG A 124 -2.19 0.86 7.82
C ARG A 124 -0.73 0.58 7.51
N ALA A 125 0.15 0.86 8.48
CA ALA A 125 1.57 0.59 8.32
C ALA A 125 1.84 -0.91 8.14
N LYS A 126 1.14 -1.77 8.88
CA LYS A 126 1.22 -3.23 8.73
C LYS A 126 0.78 -3.70 7.34
N ALA A 127 -0.41 -3.30 6.89
CA ALA A 127 -0.93 -3.68 5.57
C ALA A 127 0.00 -3.23 4.45
N ARG A 128 0.51 -2.00 4.54
CA ARG A 128 1.48 -1.47 3.58
C ARG A 128 2.77 -2.30 3.56
N LEU A 129 3.29 -2.67 4.73
CA LEU A 129 4.50 -3.48 4.86
C LEU A 129 4.30 -4.93 4.37
N GLU A 130 3.12 -5.51 4.55
CA GLU A 130 2.74 -6.83 4.01
C GLU A 130 2.67 -6.82 2.47
N LEU A 131 2.15 -5.76 1.85
CA LEU A 131 2.15 -5.60 0.39
C LEU A 131 3.57 -5.58 -0.20
N LEU A 132 4.55 -5.12 0.58
CA LEU A 132 5.96 -5.07 0.17
C LEU A 132 6.69 -6.41 0.35
N TRP A 133 6.14 -7.35 1.13
CA TRP A 133 6.77 -8.63 1.45
C TRP A 133 7.24 -9.42 0.21
N PRO A 134 6.45 -9.55 -0.87
CA PRO A 134 6.90 -10.27 -2.07
C PRO A 134 8.19 -9.72 -2.68
N GLY A 135 8.43 -8.40 -2.55
CA GLY A 135 9.63 -7.72 -3.06
C GLY A 135 10.86 -7.86 -2.17
N VAL A 136 10.69 -8.28 -0.92
CA VAL A 136 11.80 -8.41 0.04
C VAL A 136 12.82 -9.47 -0.40
N SER A 137 12.40 -10.47 -1.18
CA SER A 137 13.28 -11.51 -1.70
C SER A 137 13.63 -11.35 -3.18
N LEU A 138 13.19 -10.27 -3.84
CA LEU A 138 13.46 -10.06 -5.25
C LEU A 138 14.84 -9.42 -5.45
N GLU A 139 15.68 -10.06 -6.25
CA GLU A 139 16.92 -9.47 -6.74
C GLU A 139 16.62 -8.62 -7.97
N LEU A 140 17.12 -7.39 -7.98
CA LEU A 140 17.10 -6.57 -9.18
C LEU A 140 18.32 -6.98 -10.01
N PRO A 141 18.14 -7.48 -11.25
CA PRO A 141 19.26 -7.84 -12.11
C PRO A 141 20.14 -6.62 -12.35
N GLU A 142 21.46 -6.83 -12.48
CA GLU A 142 22.40 -5.76 -12.81
C GLU A 142 22.01 -5.16 -14.18
N ILE A 143 21.60 -3.89 -14.17
CA ILE A 143 21.17 -3.16 -15.37
C ILE A 143 22.44 -2.76 -16.15
N ARG A 144 22.78 -3.56 -17.15
CA ARG A 144 23.92 -3.28 -18.04
C ARG A 144 23.48 -2.42 -19.21
N GLY A 145 23.41 -1.11 -18.96
CA GLY A 145 23.22 -0.08 -19.99
C GLY A 145 21.77 0.33 -20.24
N GLU A 146 21.59 1.60 -20.58
CA GLU A 146 20.27 2.23 -20.79
C GLU A 146 19.55 1.78 -22.07
N ALA A 147 20.26 1.18 -23.03
CA ALA A 147 19.68 0.80 -24.32
C ALA A 147 18.86 -0.51 -24.28
N ASP A 148 19.01 -1.34 -23.24
CA ASP A 148 18.33 -2.63 -23.16
C ASP A 148 16.89 -2.48 -22.63
N TYR A 149 15.90 -2.76 -23.48
CA TYR A 149 14.47 -2.71 -23.14
C TYR A 149 14.13 -3.61 -21.94
N LYS A 150 14.80 -4.77 -21.80
CA LYS A 150 14.59 -5.67 -20.65
C LYS A 150 15.07 -4.99 -19.36
N SER A 151 16.28 -4.44 -19.36
CA SER A 151 16.82 -3.74 -18.20
C SER A 151 15.98 -2.51 -17.80
N ARG A 152 15.50 -1.73 -18.78
CA ARG A 152 14.56 -0.62 -18.53
C ARG A 152 13.25 -1.10 -17.95
N LEU A 153 12.67 -2.17 -18.49
CA LEU A 153 11.43 -2.75 -17.98
C LEU A 153 11.60 -3.20 -16.52
N MET A 154 12.70 -3.87 -16.18
CA MET A 154 13.01 -4.25 -14.80
C MET A 154 13.10 -3.04 -13.87
N GLY A 155 13.71 -1.94 -14.33
CA GLY A 155 13.72 -0.67 -13.60
C GLY A 155 12.32 -0.13 -13.32
N TYR A 156 11.45 -0.12 -14.34
CA TYR A 156 10.05 0.30 -14.17
C TYR A 156 9.26 -0.63 -13.24
N LEU A 157 9.46 -1.95 -13.31
CA LEU A 157 8.80 -2.88 -12.40
C LEU A 157 9.21 -2.63 -10.95
N ALA A 158 10.50 -2.38 -10.69
CA ALA A 158 11.00 -2.06 -9.37
C ALA A 158 10.47 -0.72 -8.85
N GLU A 159 10.45 0.31 -9.70
CA GLU A 159 9.87 1.61 -9.39
C GLU A 159 8.37 1.48 -9.04
N LEU A 160 7.58 0.83 -9.90
CA LEU A 160 6.14 0.64 -9.69
C LEU A 160 5.82 -0.21 -8.46
N PHE A 161 6.67 -1.19 -8.13
CA PHE A 161 6.46 -2.06 -6.97
C PHE A 161 6.53 -1.30 -5.64
N VAL A 162 7.46 -0.35 -5.51
CA VAL A 162 7.64 0.42 -4.27
C VAL A 162 6.62 1.54 -4.11
N LEU A 163 5.94 1.96 -5.18
CA LEU A 163 4.93 3.00 -5.11
C LEU A 163 3.65 2.54 -4.41
N ARG A 164 2.94 3.51 -3.84
CA ARG A 164 1.58 3.33 -3.31
C ARG A 164 0.59 3.08 -4.45
N PRO A 165 -0.53 2.36 -4.24
CA PRO A 165 -1.47 2.00 -5.30
C PRO A 165 -1.90 3.15 -6.22
N ALA A 166 -2.26 4.31 -5.67
CA ALA A 166 -2.68 5.47 -6.46
C ALA A 166 -1.53 6.02 -7.33
N ALA A 167 -0.38 6.29 -6.71
CA ALA A 167 0.82 6.77 -7.41
C ALA A 167 1.34 5.75 -8.44
N ARG A 168 1.22 4.45 -8.15
CA ARG A 168 1.56 3.35 -9.06
C ARG A 168 0.67 3.39 -10.31
N ALA A 169 -0.63 3.63 -10.17
CA ALA A 169 -1.54 3.69 -11.30
C ALA A 169 -1.21 4.88 -12.22
N GLU A 170 -1.04 6.08 -11.65
CA GLU A 170 -0.64 7.28 -12.40
C GLU A 170 0.69 7.07 -13.12
N ARG A 171 1.70 6.57 -12.39
CA ARG A 171 3.03 6.32 -12.94
C ARG A 171 3.03 5.25 -14.02
N LEU A 172 2.22 4.21 -13.87
CA LEU A 172 2.09 3.17 -14.87
C LEU A 172 1.50 3.74 -16.17
N ASP A 173 0.50 4.62 -16.10
CA ASP A 173 -0.08 5.25 -17.28
C ASP A 173 0.95 6.12 -18.02
N GLU A 174 1.78 6.87 -17.29
CA GLU A 174 2.91 7.63 -17.88
C GLU A 174 3.91 6.72 -18.60
N ILE A 175 4.29 5.60 -17.96
CA ILE A 175 5.23 4.62 -18.52
C ILE A 175 4.64 4.00 -19.78
N LEU A 176 3.37 3.55 -19.75
CA LEU A 176 2.70 2.96 -20.90
C LEU A 176 2.59 3.98 -22.05
N GLN A 177 2.36 5.27 -21.76
CA GLN A 177 2.37 6.32 -22.77
C GLN A 177 3.75 6.46 -23.44
N ALA A 178 4.83 6.42 -22.66
CA ALA A 178 6.20 6.49 -23.17
C ALA A 178 6.60 5.26 -23.99
N MET A 179 6.04 4.09 -23.70
CA MET A 179 6.32 2.83 -24.40
C MET A 179 5.67 2.74 -25.80
N ARG A 180 4.74 3.64 -26.14
CA ARG A 180 3.94 3.55 -27.37
C ARG A 180 4.75 3.54 -28.67
N GLY A 181 5.89 4.22 -28.71
CA GLY A 181 6.74 4.29 -29.91
C GLY A 181 7.35 2.95 -30.32
N ASP A 182 7.61 2.07 -29.34
CA ASP A 182 8.45 0.88 -29.51
C ASP A 182 7.74 -0.39 -29.02
N SER A 183 6.42 -0.47 -29.17
CA SER A 183 5.56 -1.50 -28.55
C SER A 183 6.02 -2.95 -28.81
N LYS A 184 6.57 -3.25 -30.00
CA LYS A 184 7.12 -4.59 -30.32
C LYS A 184 8.34 -4.96 -29.47
N GLN A 185 9.24 -4.02 -29.21
CA GLN A 185 10.43 -4.25 -28.40
C GLN A 185 10.07 -4.45 -26.93
N TRP A 186 9.08 -3.72 -26.44
CA TRP A 186 8.52 -3.92 -25.10
C TRP A 186 7.87 -5.29 -24.93
N SER A 187 7.14 -5.78 -25.94
CA SER A 187 6.58 -7.15 -25.91
C SER A 187 7.68 -8.22 -25.80
N ALA A 188 8.74 -8.11 -26.60
CA ALA A 188 9.88 -9.03 -26.52
C ALA A 188 10.61 -8.94 -25.16
N ALA A 189 10.67 -7.75 -24.56
CA ALA A 189 11.22 -7.56 -23.22
C ALA A 189 10.34 -8.25 -22.15
N VAL A 190 9.01 -8.18 -22.26
CA VAL A 190 8.07 -8.89 -21.37
C VAL A 190 8.31 -10.41 -21.42
N GLU A 191 8.41 -10.99 -22.61
CA GLU A 191 8.72 -12.42 -22.78
C GLU A 191 10.07 -12.79 -22.13
N SER A 192 11.08 -11.95 -22.34
CA SER A 192 12.41 -12.13 -21.75
C SER A 192 12.37 -12.10 -20.21
N VAL A 193 11.60 -11.17 -19.61
CA VAL A 193 11.42 -11.09 -18.15
C VAL A 193 10.68 -12.33 -17.63
N ARG A 194 9.62 -12.78 -18.30
CA ARG A 194 8.89 -14.01 -17.92
C ARG A 194 9.79 -15.24 -17.92
N TRP A 195 10.65 -15.35 -18.92
CA TRP A 195 11.57 -16.50 -19.05
C TRP A 195 12.71 -16.46 -18.02
N LEU A 196 13.40 -15.32 -17.91
CA LEU A 196 14.64 -15.20 -17.12
C LEU A 196 14.41 -14.81 -15.66
N HIS A 197 13.31 -14.12 -15.33
CA HIS A 197 13.06 -13.53 -14.03
C HIS A 197 11.67 -13.91 -13.50
N LYS A 198 11.40 -15.21 -13.39
CA LYS A 198 10.09 -15.77 -12.96
C LYS A 198 9.50 -15.15 -11.67
N PRO A 199 10.29 -14.89 -10.60
CA PRO A 199 9.75 -14.25 -9.39
C PRO A 199 9.14 -12.87 -9.67
N TRP A 200 9.82 -12.07 -10.50
CA TRP A 200 9.32 -10.77 -10.93
C TRP A 200 8.07 -10.87 -11.79
N ALA A 201 8.03 -11.85 -12.70
CA ALA A 201 6.86 -12.08 -13.53
C ALA A 201 5.62 -12.47 -12.71
N THR A 202 5.81 -13.12 -11.56
CA THR A 202 4.71 -13.46 -10.65
C THR A 202 4.22 -12.23 -9.91
N VAL A 203 5.13 -11.42 -9.38
CA VAL A 203 4.80 -10.25 -8.55
C VAL A 203 4.20 -9.10 -9.37
N ALA A 204 4.63 -8.95 -10.63
CA ALA A 204 4.21 -7.87 -11.52
C ALA A 204 3.39 -8.36 -12.73
N ALA A 205 2.63 -9.45 -12.57
CA ALA A 205 1.86 -10.07 -13.64
C ALA A 205 0.90 -9.07 -14.32
N ASP A 206 0.24 -8.22 -13.53
CA ASP A 206 -0.70 -7.20 -13.99
C ASP A 206 -0.04 -6.15 -14.88
N VAL A 207 1.17 -5.70 -14.51
CA VAL A 207 1.92 -4.70 -15.29
C VAL A 207 2.39 -5.31 -16.60
N LEU A 208 2.94 -6.53 -16.54
CA LEU A 208 3.42 -7.23 -17.73
C LEU A 208 2.29 -7.48 -18.74
N GLU A 209 1.10 -7.86 -18.27
CA GLU A 209 -0.08 -8.03 -19.12
C GLU A 209 -0.48 -6.71 -19.82
N ARG A 210 -0.45 -5.58 -19.11
CA ARG A 210 -0.76 -4.26 -19.70
C ARG A 210 0.28 -3.83 -20.74
N VAL A 211 1.55 -4.10 -20.51
CA VAL A 211 2.64 -3.80 -21.47
C VAL A 211 2.52 -4.69 -22.72
N GLU A 212 2.16 -5.96 -22.56
CA GLU A 212 1.96 -6.90 -23.67
C GLU A 212 0.77 -6.51 -24.55
N LYS A 213 -0.34 -6.03 -23.96
CA LYS A 213 -1.54 -5.57 -24.68
C LYS A 213 -1.41 -4.17 -25.31
N LEU A 214 -0.27 -3.52 -25.14
CA LEU A 214 -0.05 -2.16 -25.61
C LEU A 214 -0.22 -1.99 -27.14
N PRO A 215 0.25 -2.91 -28.02
CA PRO A 215 -0.01 -2.84 -29.46
C PRO A 215 -1.51 -2.88 -29.81
N GLU A 216 -2.29 -3.71 -29.12
CA GLU A 216 -3.73 -3.86 -29.36
C GLU A 216 -4.49 -2.58 -28.98
N THR A 217 -4.15 -2.01 -27.81
CA THR A 217 -4.78 -0.75 -27.35
C THR A 217 -4.46 0.42 -28.28
N LEU A 218 -3.25 0.44 -28.88
CA LEU A 218 -2.87 1.44 -29.88
C LEU A 218 -3.60 1.26 -31.21
N ALA A 219 -3.73 0.02 -31.68
CA ALA A 219 -4.50 -0.29 -32.88
C ALA A 219 -5.99 0.07 -32.71
N ALA A 220 -6.57 -0.21 -31.53
CA ALA A 220 -7.94 0.18 -31.22
C ALA A 220 -8.10 1.70 -31.16
N ALA A 221 -7.16 2.42 -30.55
CA ALA A 221 -7.18 3.87 -30.48
C ALA A 221 -7.03 4.53 -31.86
N SER A 222 -6.17 4.00 -32.74
CA SER A 222 -6.02 4.52 -34.11
C SER A 222 -7.25 4.26 -34.97
N ALA A 223 -7.84 3.06 -34.88
CA ALA A 223 -9.09 2.73 -35.56
C ALA A 223 -10.26 3.63 -35.09
N ALA A 224 -10.36 3.89 -33.78
CA ALA A 224 -11.34 4.81 -33.22
C ALA A 224 -11.15 6.24 -33.75
N ALA A 225 -9.90 6.73 -33.80
CA ALA A 225 -9.59 8.06 -34.34
C ALA A 225 -9.95 8.19 -35.84
N SER A 226 -9.70 7.15 -36.65
CA SER A 226 -10.08 7.12 -38.07
C SER A 226 -11.60 7.08 -38.28
N SER A 227 -12.36 6.45 -37.38
CA SER A 227 -13.83 6.44 -37.49
C SER A 227 -14.48 7.80 -37.23
N VAL A 228 -13.85 8.63 -36.38
CA VAL A 228 -14.35 9.97 -36.02
C VAL A 228 -14.14 10.97 -37.17
N SER A 229 -13.06 10.87 -37.94
CA SER A 229 -12.82 11.77 -39.07
C SER A 229 -13.81 11.54 -40.22
N VAL A 230 -14.15 10.28 -40.52
CA VAL A 230 -15.08 9.93 -41.62
C VAL A 230 -16.50 10.49 -41.39
N ARG A 231 -16.92 10.67 -40.14
CA ARG A 231 -18.27 11.18 -39.83
C ARG A 231 -18.42 12.69 -40.00
N ARG A 232 -17.32 13.44 -40.13
CA ARG A 232 -17.36 14.91 -40.24
C ARG A 232 -17.62 15.42 -41.66
N ASP A 233 -17.36 14.63 -42.69
CA ASP A 233 -17.38 15.11 -44.08
C ASP A 233 -18.73 14.98 -44.80
N TYR A 234 -19.72 14.31 -44.20
CA TYR A 234 -21.04 14.10 -44.83
C TYR A 234 -22.15 15.06 -44.35
N GLY A 235 -21.82 16.08 -43.53
CA GLY A 235 -22.82 16.93 -42.87
C GLY A 235 -22.90 18.39 -43.35
N THR A 236 -21.96 18.89 -44.15
CA THR A 236 -21.87 20.33 -44.47
C THR A 236 -22.57 20.64 -45.80
N GLY A 237 -23.87 20.37 -45.84
CA GLY A 237 -24.72 20.58 -46.99
C GLY A 237 -25.98 21.39 -46.68
N VAL A 238 -26.00 22.26 -45.66
CA VAL A 238 -27.06 23.27 -45.51
C VAL A 238 -26.46 24.54 -44.89
N GLY A 239 -26.57 25.66 -45.60
CA GLY A 239 -25.89 26.92 -45.32
C GLY A 239 -26.18 27.50 -43.93
N MET A 240 -25.12 27.86 -43.23
CA MET A 240 -25.15 28.73 -42.06
C MET A 240 -24.28 29.96 -42.35
N PRO A 241 -24.81 31.19 -42.22
CA PRO A 241 -24.09 32.41 -42.56
C PRO A 241 -22.92 32.65 -41.60
N SER A 242 -21.79 32.97 -42.22
CA SER A 242 -20.52 33.35 -41.62
C SER A 242 -20.68 34.61 -40.75
N ILE A 243 -20.46 34.46 -39.43
CA ILE A 243 -20.15 35.59 -38.55
C ILE A 243 -18.68 35.47 -38.18
N ALA A 244 -17.88 36.34 -38.78
CA ALA A 244 -16.48 36.51 -38.48
C ALA A 244 -16.31 37.21 -37.14
N THR A 245 -15.64 36.57 -36.18
CA THR A 245 -14.89 37.28 -35.15
C THR A 245 -13.61 36.52 -34.84
N ALA A 246 -12.50 37.19 -35.13
CA ALA A 246 -11.14 36.76 -34.92
C ALA A 246 -10.78 36.78 -33.42
N SER A 247 -10.05 35.78 -32.96
CA SER A 247 -9.00 35.94 -31.96
C SER A 247 -8.00 34.79 -32.07
N LYS A 248 -6.74 35.19 -32.23
CA LYS A 248 -5.56 34.36 -32.47
C LYS A 248 -4.95 34.02 -31.10
N PRO A 249 -4.97 32.77 -30.62
CA PRO A 249 -4.28 32.45 -29.37
C PRO A 249 -2.77 32.37 -29.62
N ALA A 250 -2.03 33.12 -28.82
CA ALA A 250 -0.57 33.15 -28.81
C ALA A 250 -0.02 31.78 -28.40
N SER A 251 0.96 31.32 -29.18
CA SER A 251 1.79 30.15 -28.93
C SER A 251 2.64 30.37 -27.67
N ASP A 252 2.27 29.70 -26.58
CA ASP A 252 3.02 29.70 -25.33
C ASP A 252 4.05 28.55 -25.36
N SER A 253 5.31 28.92 -25.60
CA SER A 253 6.47 28.04 -25.70
C SER A 253 7.24 27.98 -24.38
N GLY A 254 6.55 27.61 -23.29
CA GLY A 254 7.12 27.63 -21.94
C GLY A 254 7.75 26.31 -21.43
N SER A 255 7.63 25.19 -22.15
CA SER A 255 7.81 23.86 -21.53
C SER A 255 9.26 23.33 -21.44
N ARG A 256 10.27 23.99 -22.01
CA ARG A 256 11.66 23.45 -22.02
C ARG A 256 12.50 23.83 -20.80
N ARG A 257 12.10 24.83 -20.01
CA ARG A 257 12.89 25.28 -18.84
C ARG A 257 12.68 24.42 -17.58
N GLY A 258 11.53 23.75 -17.44
CA GLY A 258 11.24 22.91 -16.28
C GLY A 258 12.13 21.66 -16.16
N TRP A 259 12.51 21.07 -17.29
CA TRP A 259 13.29 19.83 -17.30
C TRP A 259 14.75 20.03 -16.87
N ILE A 260 15.32 21.21 -17.17
CA ILE A 260 16.70 21.55 -16.78
C ILE A 260 16.81 21.67 -15.24
N ILE A 261 15.79 22.22 -14.58
CA ILE A 261 15.78 22.33 -13.11
C ILE A 261 15.73 20.95 -12.46
N PHE A 262 14.96 20.01 -13.04
CA PHE A 262 14.87 18.64 -12.54
C PHE A 262 16.20 17.87 -12.65
N VAL A 263 16.90 18.00 -13.78
CA VAL A 263 18.22 17.35 -13.96
C VAL A 263 19.26 17.91 -13.00
N VAL A 264 19.27 19.23 -12.78
CA VAL A 264 20.21 19.88 -11.84
C VAL A 264 19.94 19.42 -10.40
N LEU A 265 18.66 19.32 -9.99
CA LEU A 265 18.30 18.81 -8.65
C LEU A 265 18.67 17.34 -8.47
N ALA A 266 18.47 16.49 -9.48
CA ALA A 266 18.84 15.08 -9.42
C ALA A 266 20.36 14.87 -9.27
N ILE A 267 21.18 15.64 -10.00
CA ILE A 267 22.65 15.61 -9.87
C ILE A 267 23.09 16.12 -8.50
N ALA A 268 22.50 17.23 -8.01
CA ALA A 268 22.81 17.78 -6.70
C ALA A 268 22.47 16.77 -5.58
N PHE A 269 21.35 16.05 -5.70
CA PHE A 269 20.94 15.04 -4.71
C PHE A 269 21.84 13.79 -4.75
N GLY A 270 22.27 13.35 -5.94
CA GLY A 270 23.23 12.26 -6.09
C GLY A 270 24.61 12.58 -5.48
N LEU A 271 25.10 13.80 -5.71
CA LEU A 271 26.37 14.28 -5.13
C LEU A 271 26.28 14.47 -3.62
N LEU A 272 25.17 15.00 -3.10
CA LEU A 272 24.98 15.16 -1.65
C LEU A 272 24.97 13.81 -0.93
N ARG A 273 24.40 12.76 -1.56
CA ARG A 273 24.41 11.42 -0.99
C ARG A 273 25.80 10.80 -0.96
N PHE A 274 26.60 11.04 -2.00
CA PHE A 274 27.99 10.57 -2.07
C PHE A 274 28.87 11.16 -0.95
N PHE A 275 28.61 12.39 -0.51
CA PHE A 275 29.34 13.02 0.60
C PHE A 275 28.90 12.54 1.99
N ILE A 276 27.68 12.03 2.15
CA ILE A 276 27.18 11.51 3.44
C ILE A 276 27.73 10.09 3.71
N ASP A 277 27.97 9.29 2.67
CA ASP A 277 28.53 7.94 2.83
C ASP A 277 30.06 7.89 2.98
N VAL A 278 30.78 8.98 2.68
CA VAL A 278 32.23 9.09 2.94
C VAL A 278 32.47 9.81 4.26
N SER A 279 31.99 9.23 5.37
CA SER A 279 32.41 9.62 6.71
C SER A 279 33.43 8.61 7.23
N PRO A 280 34.75 8.91 7.20
CA PRO A 280 35.77 8.01 7.72
C PRO A 280 35.75 8.04 9.25
N GLY A 281 35.36 6.92 9.85
CA GLY A 281 35.85 6.52 11.18
C GLY A 281 35.12 7.10 12.39
N SER A 282 33.86 6.72 12.60
CA SER A 282 33.31 6.63 13.96
C SER A 282 33.56 5.22 14.50
N ARG A 283 34.61 5.06 15.31
CA ARG A 283 34.83 3.87 16.14
C ARG A 283 33.69 3.77 17.15
N VAL A 284 32.62 3.06 16.79
CA VAL A 284 31.56 2.67 17.72
C VAL A 284 32.13 1.59 18.63
N ARG A 285 32.19 1.92 19.92
CA ARG A 285 32.55 1.03 21.01
C ARG A 285 31.53 -0.11 21.05
N ALA A 286 31.98 -1.34 20.86
CA ALA A 286 31.14 -2.53 20.89
C ALA A 286 30.32 -2.59 22.20
N PRO A 287 28.99 -2.80 22.12
CA PRO A 287 28.22 -3.15 23.30
C PRO A 287 28.70 -4.50 23.83
N LYS A 288 28.88 -4.60 25.15
CA LYS A 288 29.24 -5.83 25.83
C LYS A 288 28.24 -6.92 25.43
N SER A 289 28.73 -7.95 24.75
CA SER A 289 27.99 -9.16 24.41
C SER A 289 27.41 -9.75 25.69
N SER A 290 26.09 -9.64 25.86
CA SER A 290 25.34 -10.55 26.72
C SER A 290 25.54 -11.94 26.15
N THR A 291 26.19 -12.81 26.92
CA THR A 291 26.38 -14.22 26.60
C THR A 291 24.99 -14.86 26.48
N THR A 292 24.47 -14.93 25.27
CA THR A 292 23.26 -15.71 24.96
C THR A 292 23.56 -17.16 25.34
N SER A 293 22.74 -17.72 26.22
CA SER A 293 22.90 -19.11 26.64
C SER A 293 22.82 -20.00 25.40
N PRO A 294 23.68 -21.03 25.25
CA PRO A 294 23.59 -21.97 24.13
C PRO A 294 22.22 -22.69 24.04
N SER A 295 21.44 -22.66 25.12
CA SER A 295 20.04 -23.11 25.13
C SER A 295 19.10 -22.20 24.32
N ASP A 296 19.28 -20.88 24.42
CA ASP A 296 18.39 -19.90 23.78
C ASP A 296 18.64 -19.85 22.27
N GLU A 297 19.89 -20.03 21.85
CA GLU A 297 20.25 -20.10 20.42
C GLU A 297 19.72 -21.39 19.77
N ALA A 298 19.73 -22.52 20.49
CA ALA A 298 19.14 -23.76 20.01
C ALA A 298 17.61 -23.66 19.88
N GLU A 299 16.94 -22.98 20.81
CA GLU A 299 15.49 -22.74 20.77
C GLU A 299 15.10 -21.79 19.63
N LEU A 300 15.89 -20.74 19.41
CA LEU A 300 15.68 -19.78 18.32
C LEU A 300 15.90 -20.43 16.95
N GLN A 301 16.92 -21.28 16.80
CA GLN A 301 17.13 -22.08 15.58
C GLN A 301 16.01 -23.11 15.35
N ARG A 302 15.41 -23.64 16.42
CA ARG A 302 14.28 -24.59 16.32
C ARG A 302 13.00 -23.88 15.87
N LEU A 303 12.72 -22.69 16.40
CA LEU A 303 11.60 -21.84 16.00
C LEU A 303 11.73 -21.35 14.56
N MET A 304 12.93 -20.94 14.13
CA MET A 304 13.17 -20.54 12.75
C MET A 304 12.99 -21.68 11.75
N ARG A 305 13.40 -22.91 12.11
CA ARG A 305 13.13 -24.10 11.29
C ARG A 305 11.64 -24.43 11.21
N ALA A 306 10.90 -24.29 12.31
CA ALA A 306 9.46 -24.51 12.34
C ALA A 306 8.68 -23.50 11.49
N LEU A 307 9.10 -22.23 11.47
CA LEU A 307 8.49 -21.19 10.64
C LEU A 307 8.74 -21.40 9.13
N ASN A 308 9.95 -21.84 8.75
CA ASN A 308 10.29 -22.08 7.34
C ASN A 308 9.70 -23.37 6.75
N GLN A 309 9.27 -24.32 7.58
CA GLN A 309 8.66 -25.57 7.12
C GLN A 309 7.13 -25.52 7.01
N ARG A 310 6.50 -24.39 7.36
CA ARG A 310 5.04 -24.26 7.32
C ARG A 310 4.59 -23.99 5.87
N PRO A 311 3.77 -24.86 5.25
CA PRO A 311 3.24 -24.60 3.92
C PRO A 311 2.29 -23.39 3.97
N PRO A 312 2.25 -22.55 2.92
CA PRO A 312 1.61 -21.23 2.95
C PRO A 312 0.09 -21.23 3.20
N ASN A 313 -0.58 -22.39 3.22
CA ASN A 313 -2.04 -22.51 3.33
C ASN A 313 -2.53 -23.40 4.50
N ALA A 314 -1.70 -23.71 5.51
CA ALA A 314 -2.17 -24.53 6.64
C ALA A 314 -2.97 -23.69 7.66
N PRO A 315 -4.27 -24.00 7.92
CA PRO A 315 -5.06 -23.31 8.94
C PRO A 315 -4.45 -23.50 10.34
N PHE A 316 -4.63 -22.50 11.21
CA PHE A 316 -4.20 -22.56 12.60
C PHE A 316 -4.98 -23.66 13.34
N ALA A 317 -4.33 -24.80 13.58
CA ALA A 317 -4.81 -25.75 14.56
C ALA A 317 -4.49 -25.21 15.96
N PRO A 318 -5.47 -25.09 16.88
CA PRO A 318 -5.19 -24.75 18.25
C PRO A 318 -4.34 -25.86 18.87
N ASP A 319 -3.24 -25.45 19.50
CA ASP A 319 -2.28 -26.30 20.18
C ASP A 319 -2.99 -27.06 21.33
N GLN A 320 -3.22 -28.37 21.16
CA GLN A 320 -3.83 -29.22 22.18
C GLN A 320 -2.80 -29.79 23.18
N SER A 321 -1.59 -29.24 23.21
CA SER A 321 -0.51 -29.69 24.07
C SER A 321 -0.55 -29.02 25.45
N SER A 322 -1.64 -29.20 26.20
CA SER A 322 -1.67 -28.86 27.63
C SER A 322 -1.84 -30.13 28.48
N PRO A 323 -0.76 -30.71 29.01
CA PRO A 323 -0.85 -31.84 29.92
C PRO A 323 -1.04 -31.28 31.33
N ASN A 324 -2.29 -31.10 31.76
CA ASN A 324 -2.72 -31.17 33.17
C ASN A 324 -4.20 -30.75 33.29
N ALA A 325 -5.10 -31.70 33.10
CA ALA A 325 -6.44 -31.63 33.68
C ALA A 325 -6.65 -32.90 34.51
N PRO A 326 -6.95 -32.80 35.82
CA PRO A 326 -7.18 -33.95 36.67
C PRO A 326 -8.46 -34.68 36.25
N SER A 327 -8.31 -36.00 36.08
CA SER A 327 -9.36 -36.96 35.76
C SER A 327 -10.45 -36.96 36.84
N VAL A 328 -11.64 -36.48 36.51
CA VAL A 328 -12.85 -36.67 37.32
C VAL A 328 -13.50 -37.96 36.84
N GLY A 329 -13.36 -39.02 37.64
CA GLY A 329 -13.94 -40.34 37.35
C GLY A 329 -15.46 -40.37 37.47
N PRO A 330 -16.14 -41.33 36.80
CA PRO A 330 -17.58 -41.53 36.95
C PRO A 330 -17.87 -42.48 38.11
N ALA A 331 -18.65 -42.05 39.09
CA ALA A 331 -19.29 -42.94 40.05
C ALA A 331 -20.78 -43.05 39.69
N LEU A 332 -21.13 -44.19 39.08
CA LEU A 332 -22.50 -44.66 38.92
C LEU A 332 -22.90 -45.43 40.18
N GLY A 333 -24.12 -45.17 40.67
CA GLY A 333 -25.00 -46.25 41.16
C GLY A 333 -25.28 -46.29 42.67
N PRO A 334 -26.28 -47.10 43.08
CA PRO A 334 -27.57 -46.55 43.51
C PRO A 334 -27.99 -47.01 44.92
N LEU A 335 -28.85 -46.22 45.59
CA LEU A 335 -30.05 -46.58 46.37
C LEU A 335 -30.56 -45.38 47.17
#